data_AF-A0A523KCL7-F1
#
_entry.id   AF-A0A523KCL7-F1
#
_cell.length_a   1.000
_cell.length_b   1.000
_cell.length_c   1.000
_cell.angle_alpha   90.00
_cell.angle_beta   90.00
_cell.angle_gamma   90.00
#
_symmetry.space_group_name_H-M   'P 1'
#
loop_
_entity.id
_entity.type
_entity.pdbx_description
1 polymer ?
#
loop_
_entity_poly.entity_id
_entity_poly.type
_entity_poly.pdbx_seq_one_letter_code
_entity_poly.pdbx_strand_id
1 'polypeptide(L)' 'FAGAVIPMGLNRYGIDPAIAGGVLLTTVTDVVGFMTFLGLAALFLV' A
#
# COMPACT_ATOMS: atom_id res chain seq x y z
N PHE A 1 -8.63 -0.35 -3.63
CA PHE A 1 -8.99 -0.06 -2.22
C PHE A 1 -7.93 0.74 -1.47
N ALA A 2 -6.65 0.32 -1.45
CA ALA A 2 -5.57 1.04 -0.77
C ALA A 2 -5.49 2.54 -1.15
N GLY A 3 -5.60 2.86 -2.45
CA GLY A 3 -5.56 4.24 -2.96
C GLY A 3 -6.68 5.18 -2.50
N ALA A 4 -7.80 4.64 -2.00
CA ALA A 4 -8.88 5.46 -1.43
C ALA A 4 -8.81 5.47 0.11
N VAL A 5 -8.52 4.32 0.72
CA VAL A 5 -8.56 4.14 2.17
C VAL A 5 -7.38 4.84 2.87
N ILE A 6 -6.18 4.80 2.27
CA ILE A 6 -4.97 5.43 2.83
C ILE A 6 -5.13 6.95 2.96
N PRO A 7 -5.49 7.70 1.90
CA PRO A 7 -5.69 9.15 2.03
C PRO A 7 -6.87 9.54 2.92
N MET A 8 -7.97 8.77 2.91
CA MET A 8 -9.09 9.00 3.84
C MET A 8 -8.69 8.77 5.31
N GLY A 9 -7.84 7.78 5.59
CA GLY A 9 -7.29 7.52 6.92
C GLY A 9 -6.35 8.64 7.37
N LEU A 10 -5.42 9.06 6.51
CA LEU A 10 -4.48 10.17 6.77
C LEU A 10 -5.22 11.47 7.12
N ASN A 11 -6.24 11.82 6.33
CA ASN A 11 -7.06 12.99 6.57
C ASN A 11 -7.77 12.94 7.94
N ARG A 12 -8.17 11.74 8.40
CA ARG A 12 -8.81 11.55 9.71
C ARG A 12 -7.83 11.69 10.89
N TYR A 13 -6.53 11.47 10.66
CA TYR A 13 -5.47 11.71 11.63
C TYR A 13 -4.89 13.13 11.55
N GLY A 14 -5.44 14.01 10.70
CA GLY A 14 -4.96 15.39 10.51
C GLY A 14 -3.64 15.48 9.72
N ILE A 15 -3.22 14.40 9.08
CA ILE A 15 -2.02 14.35 8.23
C ILE A 15 -2.44 14.69 6.80
N ASP A 16 -1.76 15.64 6.17
CA ASP A 16 -2.08 16.08 4.82
C ASP A 16 -1.87 14.93 3.80
N PRO A 17 -2.94 14.37 3.21
CA PRO A 17 -2.84 13.28 2.26
C PRO A 17 -2.16 13.70 0.96
N ALA A 18 -2.06 15.00 0.63
CA ALA A 18 -1.35 15.45 -0.56
C ALA A 18 0.17 15.25 -0.44
N ILE A 19 0.71 15.41 0.77
CA ILE A 19 2.15 15.30 1.04
C ILE A 19 2.52 13.85 1.37
N ALA A 20 1.75 13.21 2.23
CA ALA A 20 2.07 11.87 2.73
C ALA A 20 1.39 10.75 1.93
N GLY A 21 0.27 11.01 1.26
CA GLY A 21 -0.50 9.97 0.57
C GLY A 21 0.22 9.36 -0.63
N GLY A 22 1.02 10.13 -1.38
CA GLY A 22 1.76 9.62 -2.54
C GLY A 22 2.80 8.57 -2.18
N VAL A 23 3.76 8.93 -1.33
CA VAL A 23 4.84 8.02 -0.89
C VAL A 23 4.28 6.85 -0.07
N LEU A 24 3.29 7.09 0.79
CA LEU A 24 2.72 6.06 1.64
C LEU A 24 1.85 5.08 0.82
N LEU A 25 1.15 5.57 -0.21
CA LEU A 25 0.45 4.70 -1.15
C LEU A 25 1.44 3.82 -1.94
N THR A 26 2.47 4.41 -2.54
CA THR A 26 3.41 3.65 -3.38
C THR A 26 4.16 2.60 -2.57
N THR A 27 4.60 2.93 -1.36
CA THR A 27 5.27 1.97 -0.47
C THR A 27 4.36 0.80 -0.07
N VAL A 28 3.10 1.06 0.26
CA VAL A 28 2.13 -0.01 0.56
C VAL A 28 1.87 -0.87 -0.68
N THR A 29 1.71 -0.26 -1.86
CA THR A 29 1.51 -1.04 -3.09
C THR A 29 2.75 -1.84 -3.48
N ASP A 30 3.96 -1.32 -3.22
CA ASP A 30 5.22 -2.03 -3.46
C ASP A 30 5.35 -3.26 -2.55
N VAL A 31 5.10 -3.11 -1.24
CA VAL A 31 5.18 -4.21 -0.27
C VAL A 31 4.13 -5.28 -0.57
N VAL A 32 2.87 -4.87 -0.79
CA VAL A 32 1.80 -5.80 -1.13
C VAL A 32 2.10 -6.49 -2.47
N GLY A 33 2.58 -5.75 -3.47
CA GLY A 33 2.97 -6.31 -4.76
C GLY A 33 4.05 -7.36 -4.64
N PHE A 34 5.14 -7.07 -3.92
CA PHE A 34 6.23 -8.02 -3.69
C PHE A 34 5.78 -9.23 -2.88
N MET A 35 5.04 -9.03 -1.78
CA MET A 35 4.55 -10.14 -0.96
C MET A 35 3.58 -11.04 -1.72
N THR A 36 2.72 -10.46 -2.55
CA THR A 36 1.78 -11.24 -3.38
C THR A 36 2.55 -12.03 -4.43
N PHE A 37 3.53 -11.41 -5.10
CA PHE A 37 4.35 -12.10 -6.10
C PHE A 37 5.18 -13.24 -5.51
N LEU A 38 5.92 -12.98 -4.43
CA LEU A 38 6.77 -13.98 -3.77
C LEU A 38 5.94 -15.05 -3.06
N GLY A 39 4.83 -14.67 -2.44
CA GLY A 39 3.91 -15.62 -1.78
C GLY A 39 3.24 -16.56 -2.78
N LEU A 40 2.80 -16.04 -3.94
CA LEU A 40 2.31 -16.89 -5.02
C LEU A 40 3.43 -17.76 -5.60
N ALA A 41 4.62 -17.22 -5.84
CA ALA A 41 5.75 -18.01 -6.30
C ALA A 41 6.08 -19.15 -5.32
N ALA A 42 6.07 -18.90 -4.01
CA ALA A 42 6.29 -19.92 -2.99
C ALA A 42 5.17 -20.99 -2.97
N LEU A 43 3.92 -20.64 -3.27
CA LEU A 43 2.81 -21.61 -3.31
C LEU A 43 2.79 -22.48 -4.57
N PHE A 44 3.33 -21.99 -5.69
CA PHE A 44 3.27 -22.68 -6.99
C PHE A 44 4.60 -23.29 -7.45
N LEU A 45 5.75 -22.81 -6.94
CA LEU A 45 7.09 -23.22 -7.36
C LEU A 45 7.78 -24.13 -6.31
N VAL A 46 7.27 -24.16 -5.07
CA VAL A 46 7.57 -25.23 -4.08
C VAL A 46 6.62 -26.39 -4.32
#